data_AF-A0A2E6X661-F1
#
_entry.id   AF-A0A2E6X661-F1
#
_cell.length_a   1.000
_cell.length_b   1.000
_cell.length_c   1.000
_cell.angle_alpha   90.00
_cell.angle_beta   90.00
_cell.angle_gamma   90.00
#
_symmetry.space_group_name_H-M   'P 1'
#
loop_
_entity.id
_entity.type
_entity.pdbx_description
1 polymer ?
#
loop_
_entity_poly.entity_id
_entity_poly.type
_entity_poly.pdbx_seq_one_letter_code
_entity_poly.pdbx_strand_id
1 'polypeptide(L)'
;MSQAVFSVLCRDCLGLSVRSFGACPICGSERALGHPELEHLDIAHIDCDAFYASVEKRDNPALNDKPLIVGNPGGRGVVTTACYIARQFGPRSAMPMFKALGMCPHAVVIRPNMAKYKFVSQQIRAIFYDATSVIQPVSL
;
A
#
# COMPACT_ATOMS: atom_id res chain seq x y z
N MET A 1 -22.95 -15.72 -32.11
CA MET A 1 -21.92 -14.92 -31.41
C MET A 1 -21.51 -15.70 -30.17
N SER A 2 -20.37 -16.39 -30.24
CA SER A 2 -19.86 -17.20 -29.12
C SER A 2 -19.57 -16.28 -27.93
N GLN A 3 -20.27 -16.44 -26.82
CA GLN A 3 -19.88 -15.77 -25.58
C GLN A 3 -18.56 -16.41 -25.16
N ALA A 4 -17.45 -15.68 -25.30
CA ALA A 4 -16.16 -16.14 -24.83
C ALA A 4 -16.29 -16.49 -23.35
N VAL A 5 -16.04 -17.75 -23.01
CA VAL A 5 -16.03 -18.24 -21.65
C VAL A 5 -14.63 -17.95 -21.11
N PHE A 6 -14.54 -17.08 -20.10
CA PHE A 6 -13.28 -16.73 -19.44
C PHE A 6 -13.45 -16.84 -17.93
N SER A 7 -12.33 -16.89 -17.23
CA SER A 7 -12.29 -16.99 -15.77
C SER A 7 -12.75 -15.69 -15.13
N VAL A 8 -13.50 -15.84 -14.04
CA VAL A 8 -14.10 -14.76 -13.28
C VAL A 8 -13.74 -14.92 -11.80
N LEU A 9 -13.13 -13.88 -11.21
CA LEU A 9 -12.80 -13.78 -9.80
C LEU A 9 -13.82 -12.88 -9.09
N CYS A 10 -14.42 -13.38 -8.01
CA CYS A 10 -15.21 -12.54 -7.13
C CYS A 10 -14.32 -11.75 -6.18
N ARG A 11 -14.50 -10.42 -6.10
CA ARG A 11 -13.72 -9.56 -5.21
C ARG A 11 -14.12 -9.63 -3.74
N ASP A 12 -15.23 -10.29 -3.42
CA ASP A 12 -15.73 -10.39 -2.04
C ASP A 12 -15.40 -11.75 -1.41
N CYS A 13 -15.67 -12.86 -2.11
CA CYS A 13 -15.37 -14.20 -1.59
C CYS A 13 -14.09 -14.83 -2.18
N LEU A 14 -13.41 -14.16 -3.11
CA LEU A 14 -12.22 -14.64 -3.81
C LEU A 14 -12.42 -15.95 -4.60
N GLY A 15 -13.67 -16.38 -4.78
CA GLY A 15 -14.00 -17.55 -5.57
C GLY A 15 -13.74 -17.35 -7.06
N LEU A 16 -13.08 -18.33 -7.68
CA LEU A 16 -12.89 -18.43 -9.13
C LEU A 16 -14.02 -19.26 -9.74
N SER A 17 -14.57 -18.79 -10.86
CA SER A 17 -15.58 -19.51 -11.63
C SER A 17 -15.43 -19.26 -13.11
N VAL A 18 -15.95 -20.18 -13.93
CA VAL A 18 -15.90 -20.10 -15.39
C VAL A 18 -17.32 -19.76 -15.88
N ARG A 19 -17.60 -18.48 -16.17
CA ARG A 19 -18.92 -18.00 -16.62
C ARG A 19 -18.81 -16.80 -17.56
N SER A 20 -19.86 -16.57 -18.35
CA SER A 20 -20.14 -15.26 -18.92
C SER A 20 -20.77 -14.35 -17.85
N PHE A 21 -20.46 -13.06 -17.91
CA PHE A 21 -20.84 -11.95 -17.01
C PHE A 21 -22.06 -12.17 -16.07
N GLY A 22 -21.93 -11.79 -14.80
CA GLY A 22 -23.04 -11.82 -13.83
C GLY A 22 -22.57 -11.83 -12.37
N ALA A 23 -23.52 -12.01 -11.44
CA ALA A 23 -23.21 -12.15 -10.01
C ALA A 23 -22.43 -13.43 -9.70
N CYS A 24 -21.61 -13.38 -8.64
CA CYS A 24 -20.80 -14.49 -8.18
C CYS A 24 -21.70 -15.70 -7.83
N PRO A 25 -21.43 -16.91 -8.38
CA PRO A 25 -22.24 -18.08 -8.08
C PRO A 25 -22.04 -18.64 -6.67
N ILE A 26 -21.01 -18.17 -5.95
CA ILE A 26 -20.67 -18.63 -4.60
C ILE A 26 -21.33 -17.75 -3.53
N CYS A 27 -21.22 -16.42 -3.68
CA CYS A 27 -21.72 -15.49 -2.66
C CYS A 27 -22.78 -14.49 -3.15
N GLY A 28 -23.16 -14.52 -4.42
CA GLY A 28 -24.15 -13.61 -5.00
C GLY A 28 -23.67 -12.18 -5.26
N SER A 29 -22.41 -11.86 -4.98
CA SER A 29 -21.86 -10.51 -5.21
C SER A 29 -21.79 -10.13 -6.69
N GLU A 30 -22.16 -8.89 -7.00
CA GLU A 30 -21.99 -8.30 -8.34
C GLU A 30 -20.55 -7.84 -8.63
N ARG A 31 -19.65 -7.89 -7.64
CA ARG A 31 -18.24 -7.47 -7.77
C ARG A 31 -17.37 -8.59 -8.35
N ALA A 32 -17.78 -9.11 -9.50
CA ALA A 32 -17.07 -10.14 -10.23
C ALA A 32 -16.22 -9.51 -11.35
N LEU A 33 -14.95 -9.89 -11.44
CA LEU A 33 -14.03 -9.45 -12.49
C LEU A 33 -13.69 -10.63 -13.39
N GLY A 34 -13.96 -10.51 -14.68
CA GLY A 34 -13.57 -11.49 -15.68
C GLY A 34 -12.50 -10.94 -16.61
N HIS A 35 -11.47 -11.74 -16.87
CA HIS A 35 -10.43 -11.41 -17.84
C HIS A 35 -9.95 -12.70 -18.53
N PRO A 36 -9.73 -12.72 -19.86
CA PRO A 36 -9.25 -13.91 -20.56
C PRO A 36 -7.92 -14.45 -20.00
N GLU A 37 -7.09 -13.57 -19.45
CA GLU A 37 -5.78 -13.90 -18.87
C GLU A 37 -5.81 -13.87 -17.33
N LEU A 38 -6.98 -13.92 -16.69
CA LEU A 38 -7.09 -13.76 -15.23
C LEU A 38 -6.25 -14.81 -14.46
N GLU A 39 -6.18 -16.03 -14.99
CA GLU A 39 -5.37 -17.14 -14.44
C GLU A 39 -3.92 -17.14 -14.93
N HIS A 40 -3.56 -16.19 -15.80
CA HIS A 40 -2.24 -16.07 -16.42
C HIS A 40 -1.57 -14.72 -16.10
N LEU A 41 -2.16 -13.94 -15.18
CA LEU A 41 -1.54 -12.72 -14.66
C LEU A 41 -0.50 -13.11 -13.59
N ASP A 42 0.66 -13.56 -14.06
CA ASP A 42 1.68 -14.18 -13.22
C ASP A 42 2.49 -13.18 -12.37
N ILE A 43 2.23 -11.87 -12.49
CA ILE A 43 2.97 -10.82 -11.80
C ILE A 43 2.03 -9.96 -10.95
N ALA A 44 2.28 -9.95 -9.64
CA ALA A 44 1.68 -9.00 -8.71
C ALA A 44 2.75 -8.01 -8.22
N HIS A 45 2.52 -6.71 -8.46
CA HIS A 45 3.31 -5.65 -7.86
C HIS A 45 2.63 -5.19 -6.57
N ILE A 46 3.30 -5.34 -5.43
CA ILE A 46 2.77 -4.99 -4.11
C ILE A 46 3.66 -3.89 -3.51
N ASP A 47 3.05 -2.80 -3.07
CA ASP A 47 3.73 -1.70 -2.36
C ASP A 47 2.97 -1.34 -1.09
N CYS A 48 3.70 -0.89 -0.07
CA CYS A 48 3.12 -0.48 1.21
C CYS A 48 2.82 1.01 1.23
N ASP A 49 1.53 1.33 1.34
CA ASP A 49 1.03 2.70 1.42
C ASP A 49 1.69 3.52 2.53
N ALA A 50 2.39 4.60 2.13
CA ALA A 50 3.07 5.54 3.03
C ALA A 50 3.87 4.82 4.15
N PHE A 51 4.57 3.74 3.76
CA PHE A 51 5.10 2.69 4.65
C PHE A 51 5.61 3.17 6.01
N TYR A 52 6.61 4.07 6.05
CA TYR A 52 7.20 4.51 7.32
C TYR A 52 6.19 5.24 8.21
N ALA A 53 5.36 6.11 7.65
CA ALA A 53 4.34 6.82 8.42
C ALA A 53 3.24 5.87 8.90
N SER A 54 2.88 4.86 8.10
CA SER A 54 1.91 3.83 8.48
C SER A 54 2.42 2.97 9.63
N VAL A 55 3.71 2.62 9.63
CA VAL A 55 4.36 1.92 10.75
C VAL A 55 4.35 2.76 12.03
N GLU A 56 4.66 4.06 11.96
CA GLU A 56 4.61 4.92 13.14
C GLU A 56 3.18 5.09 13.69
N LYS A 57 2.17 5.21 12.81
CA LYS A 57 0.76 5.32 13.24
C LYS A 57 0.24 4.03 13.87
N ARG A 58 0.60 2.86 13.31
CA ARG A 58 0.26 1.55 13.89
C ARG A 58 0.77 1.44 15.32
N ASP A 59 2.02 1.83 15.56
CA ASP A 59 2.66 1.67 16.85
C ASP A 59 2.29 2.77 17.87
N ASN A 60 1.78 3.89 17.38
CA ASN A 60 1.29 4.99 18.22
C ASN A 60 -0.06 5.51 17.71
N PRO A 61 -1.18 4.95 18.21
CA PRO A 61 -2.53 5.33 17.79
C PRO A 61 -2.86 6.83 17.98
N ALA A 62 -2.16 7.53 18.88
CA ALA A 62 -2.33 8.98 19.06
C ALA A 62 -1.87 9.82 17.85
N LEU A 63 -1.28 9.18 16.82
CA LEU A 63 -0.89 9.79 15.55
C LEU A 63 -1.93 9.58 14.43
N ASN A 64 -2.98 8.77 14.65
CA ASN A 64 -3.91 8.37 13.59
C ASN A 64 -4.54 9.56 12.87
N ASP A 65 -5.03 10.54 13.62
CA ASP A 65 -5.69 11.73 13.07
C ASP A 65 -4.75 12.91 12.85
N LYS A 66 -3.43 12.71 13.02
CA LYS A 66 -2.44 13.78 12.88
C LYS A 66 -1.78 13.78 11.50
N PRO A 67 -1.49 14.96 10.93
CA PRO A 67 -0.54 15.07 9.83
C PRO A 67 0.83 14.66 10.35
N LEU A 68 1.41 13.64 9.73
CA LEU A 68 2.66 13.02 10.14
C LEU A 68 3.64 13.06 8.97
N ILE A 69 4.84 13.54 9.24
CA ILE A 69 6.00 13.54 8.35
C ILE A 69 7.12 12.76 9.01
N VAL A 70 7.62 11.74 8.31
CA VAL A 70 8.87 11.05 8.64
C VAL A 70 9.99 11.71 7.84
N GLY A 71 11.00 12.24 8.52
CA GLY A 71 12.11 12.95 7.91
C GLY A 71 13.06 13.55 8.93
N ASN A 72 14.24 13.97 8.50
CA ASN A 72 15.22 14.63 9.37
C ASN A 72 14.96 16.14 9.38
N PRO A 73 14.49 16.76 10.48
CA PRO A 73 14.11 18.18 10.49
C PRO A 73 15.30 19.16 10.42
N GLY A 74 16.53 18.68 10.67
CA GLY A 74 17.72 19.53 10.67
C GLY A 74 18.40 19.65 9.30
N GLY A 75 19.06 20.79 9.06
CA GLY A 75 19.96 21.00 7.92
C GLY A 75 19.28 20.91 6.56
N ARG A 76 19.90 20.17 5.62
CA ARG A 76 19.36 19.91 4.26
C ARG A 76 18.48 18.66 4.21
N GLY A 77 17.76 18.36 5.29
CA GLY A 77 16.90 17.19 5.38
C GLY A 77 15.71 17.24 4.43
N VAL A 78 15.23 16.05 4.06
CA VAL A 78 14.06 15.87 3.17
C VAL A 78 13.01 15.00 3.84
N VAL A 79 11.77 15.13 3.39
CA VAL A 79 10.66 14.24 3.72
C VAL A 79 10.98 12.85 3.20
N THR A 80 11.18 11.89 4.09
CA THR A 80 11.30 10.48 3.73
C THR A 80 9.93 9.91 3.38
N THR A 81 8.91 10.22 4.18
CA THR A 81 7.52 9.81 3.93
C THR A 81 6.58 10.81 4.58
N ALA A 82 5.49 11.16 3.90
CA ALA A 82 4.37 11.91 4.48
C ALA A 82 3.13 11.02 4.49
N CYS A 83 2.39 10.99 5.59
CA CYS A 83 1.10 10.30 5.66
C CYS A 83 0.05 11.01 4.80
N TYR A 84 -1.06 10.33 4.49
CA TYR A 84 -2.12 10.90 3.66
C TYR A 84 -2.72 12.20 4.22
N ILE A 85 -2.86 12.33 5.54
CA ILE A 85 -3.33 13.58 6.19
C ILE A 85 -2.35 14.72 5.90
N ALA A 86 -1.04 14.50 6.07
CA ALA A 86 -0.04 15.51 5.73
C ALA A 86 -0.04 15.84 4.23
N ARG A 87 -0.25 14.84 3.36
CA ARG A 87 -0.29 15.03 1.90
C ARG A 87 -1.41 15.96 1.44
N GLN A 88 -2.50 16.09 2.19
CA GLN A 88 -3.57 17.04 1.87
C GLN A 88 -3.08 18.50 1.90
N PHE A 89 -2.05 18.79 2.71
CA PHE A 89 -1.46 20.13 2.82
C PHE A 89 -0.33 20.39 1.82
N GLY A 90 0.08 19.40 1.02
CA GLY A 90 1.12 19.56 0.00
C GLY A 90 2.45 18.84 0.22
N PRO A 91 2.94 18.53 1.44
CA PRO A 91 4.14 17.73 1.63
C PRO A 91 4.16 16.43 0.81
N ARG A 92 5.31 16.13 0.20
CA ARG A 92 5.57 14.92 -0.61
C ARG A 92 6.96 14.37 -0.30
N SER A 93 7.19 13.09 -0.61
CA SER A 93 8.52 12.48 -0.47
C SER A 93 9.58 13.24 -1.26
N ALA A 94 10.82 13.21 -0.76
CA ALA A 94 11.97 13.98 -1.26
C ALA A 94 11.86 15.52 -1.18
N MET A 95 10.72 16.07 -0.74
CA MET A 95 10.58 17.51 -0.52
C MET A 95 11.53 17.98 0.60
N PRO A 96 12.22 19.12 0.45
CA PRO A 96 12.99 19.71 1.55
C PRO A 96 12.12 19.95 2.79
N MET A 97 12.63 19.59 3.97
CA MET A 97 11.86 19.66 5.22
C MET A 97 11.37 21.07 5.54
N PHE A 98 12.19 22.10 5.29
CA PHE A 98 11.76 23.49 5.51
C PHE A 98 10.53 23.86 4.67
N LYS A 99 10.46 23.38 3.41
CA LYS A 99 9.33 23.63 2.51
C LYS A 99 8.10 22.85 2.96
N ALA A 100 8.30 21.58 3.34
CA ALA A 100 7.22 20.73 3.85
C ALA A 100 6.59 21.29 5.13
N LEU A 101 7.41 21.79 6.06
CA LEU A 101 6.93 22.41 7.30
C LEU A 101 6.33 23.80 7.06
N GLY A 102 6.78 24.54 6.04
CA GLY A 102 6.08 25.75 5.59
C GLY A 102 4.67 25.46 5.08
N MET A 103 4.47 24.34 4.39
CA MET A 103 3.16 23.90 3.87
C MET A 103 2.26 23.27 4.95
N CYS A 104 2.85 22.54 5.91
CA CYS A 104 2.12 21.87 6.99
C CYS A 104 2.79 22.18 8.34
N PRO A 105 2.58 23.39 8.90
CA PRO A 105 3.28 23.82 10.12
C PRO A 105 2.92 23.03 11.38
N HIS A 106 1.74 22.40 11.38
CA HIS A 106 1.20 21.60 12.47
C HIS A 106 1.49 20.10 12.31
N ALA A 107 2.33 19.71 11.34
CA ALA A 107 2.76 18.33 11.18
C ALA A 107 3.57 17.84 12.38
N VAL A 108 3.26 16.64 12.85
CA VAL A 108 4.16 15.90 13.73
C VAL A 108 5.33 15.40 12.89
N VAL A 109 6.56 15.64 13.34
CA VAL A 109 7.77 15.17 12.67
C VAL A 109 8.42 14.06 13.46
N ILE A 110 8.67 12.92 12.81
CA ILE A 110 9.38 11.78 13.38
C ILE A 110 10.67 11.55 12.58
N ARG A 111 11.79 11.34 13.29
CA ARG A 111 13.05 10.96 12.65
C ARG A 111 12.97 9.50 12.17
N PRO A 112 13.47 9.17 10.97
CA PRO A 112 13.39 7.80 10.45
C PRO A 112 14.10 6.78 11.36
N ASN A 113 13.42 5.67 11.68
CA ASN A 113 14.02 4.52 12.34
C ASN A 113 14.18 3.35 11.35
N MET A 114 15.31 3.30 10.65
CA MET A 114 15.53 2.32 9.59
C MET A 114 15.60 0.87 10.08
N ALA A 115 16.07 0.64 11.30
CA ALA A 115 16.10 -0.71 11.90
C ALA A 115 14.67 -1.24 12.10
N LYS A 116 13.79 -0.40 12.66
CA LYS A 116 12.37 -0.67 12.82
C LYS A 116 11.69 -0.99 11.48
N TYR A 117 11.91 -0.15 10.46
CA TYR A 117 11.26 -0.35 9.15
C TYR A 117 11.72 -1.62 8.44
N LYS A 118 13.02 -1.96 8.52
CA LYS A 118 13.55 -3.23 8.02
C LYS A 118 12.91 -4.44 8.70
N PHE A 119 12.77 -4.38 10.02
CA PHE A 119 12.13 -5.45 10.79
C PHE A 119 10.67 -5.67 10.36
N VAL A 120 9.90 -4.59 10.18
CA VAL A 120 8.51 -4.70 9.71
C VAL A 120 8.44 -5.20 8.26
N SER A 121 9.33 -4.77 7.38
CA SER A 121 9.38 -5.29 6.00
C SER A 121 9.64 -6.79 5.97
N GLN A 122 10.52 -7.31 6.83
CA GLN A 122 10.75 -8.76 6.93
C GLN A 122 9.49 -9.53 7.32
N GLN A 123 8.67 -8.99 8.22
CA GLN A 123 7.38 -9.59 8.58
C GLN A 123 6.42 -9.63 7.37
N ILE A 124 6.36 -8.55 6.58
CA ILE A 124 5.53 -8.47 5.38
C ILE A 124 6.01 -9.47 4.32
N ARG A 125 7.32 -9.59 4.12
CA ARG A 125 7.90 -10.57 3.18
C ARG A 125 7.61 -12.01 3.59
N ALA A 126 7.61 -12.32 4.89
CA ALA A 126 7.23 -13.64 5.37
C ALA A 126 5.81 -14.02 4.92
N ILE A 127 4.86 -13.08 5.00
CA ILE A 127 3.49 -13.28 4.50
C ILE A 127 3.48 -13.52 2.98
N PHE A 128 4.33 -12.84 2.21
CA PHE A 128 4.43 -13.09 0.77
C PHE A 128 4.98 -14.49 0.46
N TYR A 129 5.92 -14.99 1.26
CA TYR A 129 6.46 -16.35 1.10
C TYR A 129 5.43 -17.45 1.40
N ASP A 130 4.39 -17.15 2.18
CA ASP A 130 3.26 -18.07 2.37
C ASP A 130 2.41 -18.21 1.09
N ALA A 131 2.42 -17.20 0.22
CA ALA A 131 1.67 -17.20 -1.04
C ALA A 131 2.47 -17.73 -2.23
N THR A 132 3.77 -17.43 -2.31
CA THR A 132 4.65 -17.88 -3.41
C THR A 132 6.13 -17.88 -3.02
N SER A 133 6.91 -18.80 -3.57
CA SER A 133 8.36 -18.82 -3.42
C SER A 133 9.08 -17.88 -4.40
N VAL A 134 8.39 -17.36 -5.42
CA VAL A 134 8.97 -16.50 -6.46
C VAL A 134 8.70 -15.03 -6.11
N ILE A 135 9.66 -14.41 -5.43
CA ILE A 135 9.56 -13.02 -4.97
C ILE A 135 10.81 -12.24 -5.39
N GLN A 136 10.61 -11.09 -6.03
CA GLN A 136 11.67 -10.13 -6.34
C GLN A 136 11.51 -8.86 -5.49
N PRO A 137 12.38 -8.63 -4.49
CA PRO A 137 12.38 -7.38 -3.73
C PRO A 137 12.80 -6.19 -4.60
N VAL A 138 11.93 -5.18 -4.71
CA VAL A 138 12.22 -3.93 -5.45
C VAL A 138 12.70 -2.82 -4.53
N SER A 139 12.17 -2.78 -3.30
CA SER A 139 12.49 -1.77 -2.29
C SER A 139 12.51 -2.40 -0.89
N LEU A 140 12.61 -1.54 0.13
CA LEU A 140 12.88 -1.94 1.51
C LEU A 140 11.73 -2.72 2.10
#